data_AF-A0A0F9HHS0-F1
#
_entry.id   AF-A0A0F9HHS0-F1
#
_cell.length_a   1.000
_cell.length_b   1.000
_cell.length_c   1.000
_cell.angle_alpha   90.00
_cell.angle_beta   90.00
_cell.angle_gamma   90.00
#
_symmetry.space_group_name_H-M   'P 1'
#
loop_
_entity.id
_entity.type
_entity.pdbx_description
1 polymer ?
#
loop_
_entity_poly.entity_id
_entity_poly.type
_entity_poly.pdbx_seq_one_letter_code
_entity_poly.pdbx_strand_id
1 'polypeptide(L)' 'MKIPILYKIIMDKIFQRSYKGRIETGKVRTILTYFFRIPHQCVQSIYRELKEMGLIEFENHRIIIVKWKPED' A
#
# COMPACT_ATOMS: atom_id res chain seq x y z
N MET A 1 -8.36 -15.68 0.81
CA MET A 1 -8.39 -14.96 -0.48
C MET A 1 -6.97 -14.91 -1.02
N LYS A 2 -6.73 -15.27 -2.30
CA LYS A 2 -5.37 -15.27 -2.85
C LYS A 2 -5.02 -13.85 -3.32
N ILE A 3 -4.05 -13.22 -2.67
CA ILE A 3 -3.59 -11.87 -3.06
C ILE A 3 -2.90 -11.96 -4.42
N PRO A 4 -3.32 -11.18 -5.44
CA PRO A 4 -2.62 -11.11 -6.73
C PRO A 4 -1.14 -10.76 -6.57
N ILE A 5 -0.29 -11.36 -7.41
CA ILE A 5 1.17 -11.17 -7.33
C ILE A 5 1.58 -9.69 -7.39
N LEU A 6 0.90 -8.90 -8.22
CA LEU A 6 1.13 -7.46 -8.33
C LEU A 6 0.94 -6.75 -6.98
N TYR A 7 -0.12 -7.08 -6.25
CA TYR A 7 -0.37 -6.50 -4.93
C TYR A 7 0.62 -6.99 -3.88
N LYS A 8 1.12 -8.24 -3.97
CA LYS A 8 2.23 -8.69 -3.12
C LYS A 8 3.49 -7.83 -3.32
N ILE A 9 3.87 -7.56 -4.57
CA ILE A 9 5.05 -6.74 -4.90
C ILE A 9 4.87 -5.29 -4.43
N ILE A 10 3.68 -4.72 -4.63
CA ILE A 10 3.35 -3.37 -4.15
C ILE A 10 3.45 -3.32 -2.61
N MET A 11 2.84 -4.27 -1.92
CA MET A 11 2.84 -4.32 -0.46
C MET A 11 4.23 -4.54 0.12
N ASP A 12 5.06 -5.36 -0.51
CA ASP A 12 6.47 -5.53 -0.11
C ASP A 12 7.21 -4.19 -0.15
N LYS A 13 7.03 -3.41 -1.22
CA LYS A 13 7.67 -2.09 -1.34
C LYS A 13 7.15 -1.07 -0.34
N ILE A 14 5.86 -1.12 -0.02
CA ILE A 14 5.23 -0.28 1.00
C ILE A 14 5.74 -0.67 2.40
N PHE A 15 5.78 -1.96 2.69
CA PHE A 15 6.22 -2.50 3.97
C PHE A 15 7.68 -2.16 4.28
N GLN A 16 8.59 -2.35 3.31
CA GLN A 16 10.01 -1.98 3.42
C GLN A 16 10.24 -0.48 3.74
N ARG A 17 9.29 0.38 3.38
CA ARG A 17 9.34 1.84 3.63
C ARG A 17 8.51 2.28 4.82
N SER A 18 7.79 1.35 5.44
CA SER A 18 7.01 1.61 6.64
C SER A 18 7.92 1.58 7.87
N TYR A 19 7.59 2.38 8.87
CA TYR A 19 8.23 2.35 10.17
C TYR A 19 7.25 1.81 11.20
N LYS A 20 7.59 0.68 11.85
CA LYS A 20 6.70 -0.02 12.80
C LYS A 20 5.30 -0.28 12.21
N GLY A 21 5.24 -0.67 10.93
CA GLY A 21 3.98 -0.92 10.22
C GLY A 21 3.16 0.34 9.90
N ARG A 22 3.73 1.55 10.03
CA ARG A 22 3.07 2.81 9.67
C ARG A 22 3.80 3.51 8.54
N ILE A 23 3.07 4.12 7.62
CA ILE A 23 3.63 4.88 6.51
C ILE A 23 2.73 6.06 6.14
N GLU A 24 3.34 7.15 5.69
CA GLU A 24 2.59 8.32 5.22
C GLU A 24 1.89 8.06 3.88
N THR A 25 0.67 8.54 3.73
CA THR A 25 -0.13 8.47 2.50
C THR A 25 0.60 9.12 1.32
N GLY A 26 1.35 10.20 1.57
CA GLY A 26 2.20 10.85 0.57
C GLY A 26 3.33 9.94 0.07
N LYS A 27 3.98 9.21 0.97
CA LYS A 27 5.02 8.23 0.61
C LYS A 27 4.42 7.09 -0.20
N VAL A 28 3.29 6.52 0.22
CA VAL A 28 2.63 5.46 -0.55
C VAL A 28 2.21 5.95 -1.94
N ARG A 29 1.67 7.17 -2.04
CA ARG A 29 1.37 7.79 -3.34
C ARG A 29 2.61 7.86 -4.23
N THR A 30 3.74 8.33 -3.70
CA THR A 30 5.01 8.37 -4.43
C THR A 30 5.47 6.97 -4.87
N ILE A 31 5.30 5.95 -4.02
CA ILE A 31 5.60 4.55 -4.37
C ILE A 31 4.77 4.13 -5.58
N LEU A 32 3.45 4.30 -5.52
CA LEU A 32 2.54 3.88 -6.58
C LEU A 32 2.83 4.62 -7.89
N THR A 33 3.03 5.94 -7.84
CA THR A 33 3.17 6.77 -9.04
C THR A 33 4.54 6.67 -9.67
N TYR A 34 5.62 6.68 -8.89
CA TYR A 34 6.98 6.71 -9.43
C TYR A 34 7.61 5.33 -9.58
N PHE A 35 7.37 4.40 -8.65
CA PHE A 35 7.95 3.05 -8.75
C PHE A 35 7.11 2.13 -9.62
N PHE A 36 5.78 2.18 -9.47
CA PHE A 36 4.86 1.31 -10.21
C PHE A 36 4.23 1.98 -11.42
N ARG A 37 4.56 3.26 -11.69
CA ARG A 37 4.03 4.05 -12.82
C ARG A 37 2.49 4.08 -12.87
N ILE A 38 1.85 3.98 -11.71
CA ILE A 38 0.40 4.03 -11.60
C ILE A 38 -0.05 5.49 -11.75
N PRO A 39 -0.93 5.82 -12.71
CA PRO A 39 -1.44 7.18 -12.87
C PRO A 39 -2.12 7.69 -11.59
N HIS A 40 -2.01 8.99 -11.32
CA HIS A 40 -2.59 9.60 -10.12
C HIS A 40 -4.09 9.31 -9.95
N GLN A 41 -4.84 9.28 -11.05
CA GLN A 41 -6.27 8.95 -11.07
C GLN A 41 -6.59 7.53 -10.58
N CYS A 42 -5.64 6.59 -10.68
CA CYS A 42 -5.82 5.19 -10.27
C CYS A 42 -5.43 4.95 -8.81
N VAL A 43 -4.68 5.86 -8.18
CA VAL A 43 -4.16 5.69 -6.81
C VAL A 43 -5.28 5.46 -5.79
N GLN A 44 -6.41 6.16 -5.95
CA GLN A 44 -7.53 6.02 -5.03
C GLN A 44 -8.20 4.63 -5.14
N SER A 45 -8.31 4.09 -6.36
CA SER A 45 -8.81 2.73 -6.58
C SER A 45 -7.88 1.69 -5.96
N ILE A 46 -6.57 1.83 -6.14
CA ILE A 46 -5.57 0.95 -5.49
C ILE A 46 -5.74 0.98 -3.96
N TYR A 47 -5.87 2.17 -3.37
CA TYR A 47 -6.08 2.27 -1.92
C TYR A 47 -7.35 1.57 -1.45
N ARG A 48 -8.44 1.69 -2.21
CA ARG A 48 -9.70 1.01 -1.91
C ARG A 48 -9.51 -0.51 -1.96
N GLU A 49 -8.91 -1.03 -3.03
CA GLU A 49 -8.66 -2.46 -3.20
C GLU A 49 -7.75 -3.03 -2.10
N LEU A 50 -6.65 -2.35 -1.77
CA LEU A 50 -5.76 -2.77 -0.69
C LEU A 50 -6.47 -2.78 0.68
N LYS A 51 -7.37 -1.83 0.93
CA LYS A 51 -8.18 -1.76 2.14
C LYS A 51 -9.23 -2.88 2.18
N GLU A 52 -9.94 -3.11 1.07
CA GLU A 52 -10.94 -4.18 0.94
C GLU A 52 -10.31 -5.57 1.11
N MET A 53 -9.06 -5.74 0.67
CA MET A 53 -8.26 -6.95 0.90
C MET A 53 -7.71 -7.05 2.34
N GLY A 54 -7.91 -6.04 3.19
CA GLY A 54 -7.41 -6.02 4.57
C GLY A 54 -5.89 -5.86 4.69
N LEU A 55 -5.21 -5.39 3.64
CA LEU A 55 -3.75 -5.25 3.59
C LEU A 55 -3.28 -3.95 4.24
N ILE A 56 -4.14 -2.94 4.24
CA ILE A 56 -3.89 -1.64 4.85
C ILE A 56 -5.12 -1.12 5.59
N GLU A 57 -4.89 -0.19 6.51
CA GLU A 57 -5.91 0.57 7.22
C GLU A 57 -5.50 2.03 7.29
N PHE A 58 -6.44 2.97 7.16
CA PHE A 58 -6.14 4.39 7.30
C PHE A 58 -6.34 4.79 8.75
N GLU A 59 -5.25 5.19 9.43
CA GLU A 59 -5.33 5.75 10.79
C GLU A 59 -5.90 7.17 10.73
N ASN A 60 -5.50 7.94 9.73
CA ASN A 60 -6.02 9.28 9.42
C ASN A 60 -5.68 9.65 7.96
N HIS A 61 -5.93 10.92 7.57
CA HIS A 61 -5.66 11.41 6.22
C HIS A 61 -4.17 11.40 5.80
N ARG A 62 -3.25 11.31 6.77
CA ARG A 62 -1.79 11.29 6.53
C ARG A 62 -1.15 9.94 6.74
N ILE A 63 -1.72 9.05 7.55
CA ILE A 63 -1.07 7.81 7.98
C ILE A 63 -1.88 6.58 7.59
N ILE A 64 -1.17 5.60 7.03
CA ILE A 64 -1.64 4.25 6.72
C ILE A 64 -0.92 3.26 7.65
N ILE A 65 -1.69 2.33 8.23
CA ILE A 65 -1.21 1.15 8.94
C ILE A 65 -1.15 0.00 7.93
N VAL A 66 0.02 -0.60 7.79
CA VAL A 66 0.29 -1.79 6.97
C VAL A 66 -0.04 -3.02 7.81
N LYS A 67 -1.07 -3.77 7.40
CA LYS A 67 -1.52 -5.02 8.05
C LYS A 67 -0.90 -6.25 7.41
N TRP A 68 -0.43 -6.12 6.17
CA TRP A 68 0.28 -7.17 5.45
C TRP A 68 1.65 -7.48 6.10
N LYS A 69 2.02 -8.76 6.10
CA LYS A 69 3.35 -9.24 6.46
C LYS A 69 3.86 -10.10 5.29
N PRO A 70 5.13 -9.98 4.90
CA PRO A 70 5.72 -10.97 3.99
C PRO A 70 5.63 -12.35 4.65
N GLU A 71 5.14 -13.33 3.90
CA GLU A 71 5.33 -14.74 4.25
C GLU A 71 6.79 -15.05 3.91
N ASP A 72 7.56 -15.59 4.86
CA ASP A 72 8.93 -16.08 4.66
C ASP A 72 9.00 -17.13 3.53
#